data_AF-A0A965C4Y4-F1
#
_entry.id   AF-A0A965C4Y4-F1
#
_cell.length_a   1.000
_cell.length_b   1.000
_cell.length_c   1.000
_cell.angle_alpha   90.00
_cell.angle_beta   90.00
_cell.angle_gamma   90.00
#
_symmetry.space_group_name_H-M   'P 1'
#
loop_
_entity.id
_entity.type
_entity.pdbx_description
1 polymer ?
#
loop_
_entity_poly.entity_id
_entity_poly.type
_entity_poly.pdbx_seq_one_letter_code
_entity_poly.pdbx_strand_id
1 'polypeptide(L)'
;MLDYNHQRSFSQQVCELIDQALDTERAAQVPRSYLGASRLGAPCERALQYEYAKASVDEGRGFSGRTLRIFEVGHIFEDLVIRWLRLAGF
;
A
#
# COMPACT_ATOMS: atom_id res chain seq x y z
N MET A 1 -8.23 -14.41 -29.01
CA MET A 1 -7.00 -15.10 -29.44
C MET A 1 -6.03 -15.01 -28.28
N LEU A 2 -5.70 -16.14 -27.66
CA LEU A 2 -4.76 -16.18 -26.54
C LEU A 2 -3.34 -16.05 -27.11
N ASP A 3 -2.58 -15.07 -26.63
CA ASP A 3 -1.18 -14.89 -27.00
C ASP A 3 -0.30 -15.77 -26.11
N TYR A 4 0.26 -16.83 -26.69
CA TYR A 4 1.16 -17.77 -26.01
C TYR A 4 2.64 -17.37 -26.10
N ASN A 5 2.96 -16.26 -26.76
CA ASN A 5 4.33 -15.74 -26.92
C ASN A 5 4.62 -14.52 -26.05
N HIS A 6 3.71 -14.17 -25.13
CA HIS A 6 3.94 -13.04 -24.23
C HIS A 6 5.11 -13.33 -23.28
N GLN A 7 6.30 -12.85 -23.66
CA GLN A 7 7.47 -12.81 -22.79
C GLN A 7 7.46 -11.51 -22.01
N ARG A 8 7.68 -11.59 -20.70
CA ARG A 8 7.78 -10.39 -19.86
C ARG A 8 8.97 -9.56 -20.32
N SER A 9 8.73 -8.27 -20.57
CA SER A 9 9.82 -7.33 -20.86
C SER A 9 10.72 -7.20 -19.63
N PHE A 10 11.97 -6.78 -19.83
CA PHE A 10 12.90 -6.52 -18.73
C PHE A 10 12.30 -5.55 -17.69
N SER A 11 11.64 -4.49 -18.13
CA SER A 11 10.97 -3.53 -17.25
C SER A 11 9.87 -4.17 -16.40
N GLN A 12 9.08 -5.08 -16.98
CA GLN A 12 8.06 -5.84 -16.24
C GLN A 12 8.71 -6.73 -15.18
N GLN A 13 9.78 -7.45 -15.52
CA GLN A 13 10.50 -8.31 -14.57
C GLN A 13 11.07 -7.50 -13.40
N VAL A 14 11.67 -6.35 -13.67
CA VAL A 14 12.19 -5.45 -12.63
C VAL A 14 11.06 -4.94 -11.73
N CYS A 15 9.93 -4.53 -12.32
CA CYS A 15 8.79 -4.06 -11.53
C CYS A 15 8.21 -5.16 -10.63
N GLU A 16 8.11 -6.40 -11.12
CA GLU A 16 7.64 -7.54 -10.33
C GLU A 16 8.57 -7.84 -9.15
N LEU A 17 9.90 -7.77 -9.34
CA LEU A 17 10.86 -7.95 -8.25
C LEU A 17 10.74 -6.84 -7.20
N ILE A 18 10.54 -5.60 -7.62
CA ILE A 18 10.31 -4.47 -6.71
C ILE A 18 9.00 -4.68 -5.94
N ASP A 19 7.91 -5.03 -6.62
CA ASP A 19 6.60 -5.22 -6.03
C ASP A 19 6.65 -6.37 -4.99
N GLN A 20 7.34 -7.48 -5.28
CA GLN A 20 7.56 -8.59 -4.32
C GLN A 20 8.38 -8.18 -3.10
N ALA A 21 9.42 -7.35 -3.29
CA ALA A 21 10.22 -6.83 -2.18
C ALA A 21 9.37 -5.96 -1.24
N LEU A 22 8.53 -5.09 -1.81
CA LEU A 22 7.62 -4.23 -1.04
C LEU A 22 6.53 -5.04 -0.31
N ASP A 23 5.99 -6.09 -0.93
CA ASP A 23 5.05 -7.00 -0.25
C ASP A 23 5.71 -7.67 0.96
N THR A 24 6.96 -8.13 0.80
CA THR A 24 7.73 -8.77 1.87
C THR A 24 8.03 -7.80 3.01
N GLU A 25 8.48 -6.59 2.68
CA GLU A 25 8.72 -5.53 3.66
C GLU A 25 7.44 -5.17 4.43
N ARG A 26 6.33 -4.99 3.71
CA ARG A 26 5.04 -4.70 4.33
C ARG A 26 4.56 -5.82 5.24
N ALA A 27 4.74 -7.08 4.84
CA ALA A 27 4.36 -8.23 5.65
C ALA A 27 5.14 -8.32 6.97
N ALA A 28 6.35 -7.73 7.03
CA ALA A 28 7.14 -7.65 8.25
C ALA A 28 6.72 -6.50 9.19
N GLN A 29 5.90 -5.55 8.73
CA GLN A 29 5.45 -4.42 9.56
C GLN A 29 4.44 -4.88 10.61
N VAL A 30 4.54 -4.32 11.82
CA VAL A 30 3.59 -4.62 12.91
C VAL A 30 2.23 -4.02 12.55
N PRO A 31 1.15 -4.84 12.45
CA PRO A 31 -0.17 -4.33 12.13
C PRO A 31 -0.71 -3.41 13.23
N ARG A 32 -1.31 -2.29 12.84
CA ARG A 32 -1.95 -1.35 13.77
C ARG A 32 -3.02 -2.06 14.61
N SER A 33 -3.17 -1.65 15.86
CA SER A 33 -4.20 -2.16 16.79
C SER A 33 -5.52 -1.38 16.72
N TYR A 34 -5.60 -0.40 15.83
CA TYR A 34 -6.71 0.54 15.73
C TYR A 34 -7.03 0.83 14.25
N LEU A 35 -8.26 1.30 13.99
CA LEU A 35 -8.69 1.73 12.67
C LEU A 35 -7.99 3.04 12.27
N GLY A 36 -7.48 3.11 11.04
CA GLY A 36 -6.87 4.34 10.54
C GLY A 36 -7.86 5.50 10.47
N ALA A 37 -7.37 6.73 10.62
CA ALA A 37 -8.21 7.94 10.53
C ALA A 37 -8.95 8.07 9.18
N SER A 38 -8.41 7.48 8.10
CA SER A 38 -9.07 7.42 6.80
C SER A 38 -10.39 6.64 6.79
N ARG A 39 -10.71 5.91 7.87
CA ARG A 39 -11.97 5.20 8.04
C ARG A 39 -13.11 6.07 8.57
N LEU A 40 -12.83 7.30 8.99
CA LEU A 40 -13.86 8.24 9.39
C LEU A 40 -14.80 8.52 8.21
N GLY A 41 -16.10 8.29 8.42
CA GLY A 41 -17.12 8.43 7.38
C GLY A 41 -17.22 7.23 6.41
N ALA A 42 -16.53 6.11 6.68
CA ALA A 42 -16.69 4.91 5.86
C ALA A 42 -18.16 4.42 5.90
N PRO A 43 -18.78 4.15 4.74
CA PRO A 43 -20.22 3.88 4.66
C PRO A 43 -20.61 2.46 5.10
N CYS A 44 -19.65 1.56 5.30
CA CYS A 44 -19.90 0.16 5.60
C CYS A 44 -19.27 -0.24 6.93
N GLU A 45 -20.09 -0.31 7.98
CA GLU A 45 -19.66 -0.68 9.34
C GLU A 45 -19.07 -2.10 9.40
N ARG A 46 -19.62 -3.05 8.63
CA ARG A 46 -19.12 -4.43 8.58
C ARG A 46 -17.71 -4.52 7.98
N ALA A 47 -17.39 -3.66 7.01
CA ALA A 47 -16.02 -3.60 6.49
C ALA A 47 -15.05 -3.10 7.57
N LEU A 48 -15.46 -2.13 8.40
CA LEU A 48 -14.67 -1.67 9.53
C LEU A 48 -14.46 -2.76 10.58
N GLN A 49 -15.49 -3.58 10.85
CA GLN A 49 -15.37 -4.70 11.78
C GLN A 49 -14.33 -5.72 11.32
N TYR A 50 -14.29 -6.07 10.03
CA TYR A 50 -13.26 -6.97 9.50
C TYR A 50 -11.85 -6.41 9.64
N GLU A 51 -11.68 -5.12 9.36
CA GLU A 51 -10.37 -4.45 9.52
C GLU A 51 -9.94 -4.40 10.98
N TYR A 52 -10.86 -4.03 11.89
CA TYR A 52 -10.58 -3.97 13.32
C TYR A 52 -10.25 -5.35 13.91
N ALA A 53 -11.00 -6.39 13.51
CA ALA A 53 -10.78 -7.76 13.91
C ALA A 53 -9.55 -8.41 13.25
N LYS A 54 -8.86 -7.70 12.33
CA LYS A 54 -7.74 -8.22 11.55
C LYS A 54 -8.08 -9.51 10.81
N ALA A 55 -9.31 -9.57 10.27
CA ALA A 55 -9.73 -10.68 9.42
C ALA A 55 -8.78 -10.78 8.21
N SER A 56 -8.48 -12.02 7.80
CA SER A 56 -7.65 -12.25 6.62
C SER A 56 -8.32 -11.64 5.39
N VAL A 57 -7.53 -10.92 4.59
CA VAL A 57 -7.98 -10.40 3.31
C VAL A 57 -8.20 -11.57 2.34
N ASP A 58 -9.26 -11.50 1.54
CA ASP A 58 -9.52 -12.48 0.49
C ASP A 58 -8.33 -12.58 -0.48
N GLU A 59 -8.12 -13.76 -1.04
CA GLU A 59 -7.03 -14.01 -1.99
C GLU A 59 -7.07 -13.01 -3.17
N GLY A 60 -5.93 -12.40 -3.49
CA GLY A 60 -5.81 -11.40 -4.55
C GLY A 60 -6.48 -10.05 -4.27
N ARG A 61 -7.06 -9.84 -3.08
CA ARG A 61 -7.69 -8.56 -2.67
C ARG A 61 -6.77 -7.68 -1.82
N GLY A 62 -5.50 -8.06 -1.69
CA GLY A 62 -4.45 -7.22 -1.11
C GLY A 62 -4.15 -5.97 -1.94
N PHE A 63 -3.24 -5.14 -1.44
CA PHE A 63 -2.77 -3.98 -2.19
C PHE A 63 -1.89 -4.42 -3.35
N SER A 64 -2.06 -3.80 -4.52
CA SER A 64 -1.13 -4.02 -5.64
C SER A 64 0.24 -3.41 -5.33
N GLY A 65 1.32 -3.95 -5.89
CA GLY A 65 2.66 -3.36 -5.73
C GLY A 65 2.75 -1.91 -6.26
N ARG A 66 1.98 -1.58 -7.32
CA ARG A 66 1.79 -0.18 -7.73
C ARG A 66 1.22 0.69 -6.60
N THR A 67 0.22 0.20 -5.88
CA THR A 67 -0.37 0.92 -4.73
C THR A 67 0.64 1.07 -3.60
N LEU A 68 1.44 0.03 -3.31
CA LEU A 68 2.50 0.10 -2.31
C LEU A 68 3.52 1.20 -2.65
N ARG A 69 3.97 1.25 -3.90
CA ARG A 69 4.88 2.32 -4.36
C ARG A 69 4.29 3.73 -4.19
N ILE A 70 2.99 3.91 -4.40
CA ILE A 70 2.31 5.19 -4.17
C ILE A 70 2.34 5.56 -2.68
N PHE A 71 2.15 4.60 -1.78
CA PHE A 71 2.25 4.84 -0.34
C PHE A 71 3.67 5.26 0.07
N GLU A 72 4.70 4.57 -0.42
CA GLU A 72 6.10 4.94 -0.13
C GLU A 72 6.46 6.33 -0.63
N VAL A 73 6.04 6.69 -1.84
CA VAL A 73 6.22 8.06 -2.36
C VAL A 73 5.50 9.08 -1.47
N GLY A 74 4.30 8.75 -1.00
CA GLY A 74 3.55 9.59 -0.06
C GLY A 74 4.30 9.83 1.25
N HIS A 75 4.89 8.78 1.84
CA HIS A 75 5.67 8.88 3.07
C HIS A 75 6.90 9.79 2.91
N ILE A 76 7.64 9.65 1.81
CA ILE A 76 8.80 10.50 1.52
C ILE A 76 8.38 11.97 1.35
N PHE A 77 7.26 12.21 0.66
CA PHE A 77 6.77 13.58 0.50
C PHE A 77 6.25 14.20 1.80
N GLU A 78 5.65 13.41 2.69
CA GLU A 78 5.20 13.87 3.99
C GLU A 78 6.37 14.45 4.80
N ASP A 79 7.51 13.76 4.87
CA ASP A 79 8.72 14.26 5.56
C ASP A 79 9.21 15.60 4.97
N LEU A 80 9.19 15.71 3.65
CA LEU A 80 9.59 16.92 2.94
C LEU A 80 8.61 18.08 3.21
N VAL A 81 7.31 17.83 3.22
CA VAL A 81 6.29 18.83 3.56
C VAL A 81 6.40 19.27 5.02
N ILE A 82 6.61 18.33 5.95
CA ILE A 82 6.87 18.65 7.37
C ILE A 82 8.06 19.59 7.49
N ARG A 83 9.16 19.31 6.77
CA ARG A 83 10.34 20.19 6.76
C ARG A 83 10.00 21.59 6.23
N TRP A 84 9.24 21.68 5.15
CA TRP A 84 8.85 22.99 4.58
C TRP A 84 7.95 23.79 5.52
N LEU A 85 6.98 23.15 6.18
CA LEU A 85 6.10 23.81 7.14
C LEU A 85 6.90 24.38 8.33
N ARG A 86 7.85 23.61 8.87
CA ARG A 86 8.75 24.09 9.93
C ARG A 86 9.60 25.28 9.47
N LEU A 87 10.13 25.24 8.25
CA LEU A 87 10.89 26.37 7.68
C LEU A 87 10.01 27.62 7.48
N ALA A 88 8.72 27.44 7.25
CA ALA A 88 7.74 28.52 7.14
C ALA A 88 7.23 29.04 8.50
N GLY A 89 7.64 28.43 9.62
CA GLY A 89 7.29 28.88 10.97
C GLY A 89 5.98 28.33 11.54
N PHE A 90 5.46 27.24 10.99
CA PHE A 90 4.35 26.47 11.59
C PHE A 90 4.82 25.48 12.66
#